data_AF-A0A1G1JJ84-F1
#
_entry.id   AF-A0A1G1JJ84-F1
#
_cell.length_a   1.000
_cell.length_b   1.000
_cell.length_c   1.000
_cell.angle_alpha   90.00
_cell.angle_beta   90.00
_cell.angle_gamma   90.00
#
_symmetry.space_group_name_H-M   'P 1'
#
loop_
_entity.id
_entity.type
_entity.pdbx_description
1 polymer ?
#
loop_
_entity_poly.entity_id
_entity_poly.type
_entity_poly.pdbx_seq_one_letter_code
_entity_poly.pdbx_strand_id
1 'polypeptide(L)'
;MKSQFEFRESSVTMAALGDIRMDDDKIKVNFGGRQVDATPVDINQAGEKWNEYLLEDGTVLKMKLVLKKVMRIDNQYDHDGNPVYMMQSTNVSTITAPKNLRRPQA
;
A
#
# COMPACT_ATOMS: atom_id res chain seq x y z
N MET A 1 13.41 -60.34 19.01
CA MET A 1 14.05 -59.78 17.80
C MET A 1 12.95 -59.54 16.78
N LYS A 2 12.70 -58.25 16.45
CA LYS A 2 11.97 -57.64 15.30
C LYS A 2 11.06 -58.57 14.47
N SER A 3 9.75 -58.34 14.33
CA SER A 3 9.06 -57.22 13.63
C SER A 3 8.22 -57.89 12.54
N GLN A 4 6.90 -57.71 12.53
CA GLN A 4 6.03 -57.52 11.35
C GLN A 4 4.66 -57.06 11.89
N PHE A 5 4.44 -55.74 11.91
CA PHE A 5 3.11 -55.16 12.05
C PHE A 5 2.72 -54.64 10.67
N GLU A 6 1.72 -55.29 10.08
CA GLU A 6 1.15 -54.96 8.78
C GLU A 6 0.10 -53.86 9.00
N PHE A 7 0.43 -52.63 8.63
CA PHE A 7 -0.50 -51.50 8.67
C PHE A 7 -1.32 -51.49 7.36
N ARG A 8 -2.64 -51.69 7.46
CA ARG A 8 -3.57 -51.38 6.38
C ARG A 8 -3.61 -49.86 6.22
N GLU A 9 -3.07 -49.36 5.11
CA GLU A 9 -3.38 -47.99 4.69
C GLU A 9 -4.85 -47.91 4.28
N SER A 10 -5.61 -47.17 5.08
CA SER A 10 -6.97 -46.76 4.76
C SER A 10 -6.85 -45.43 4.04
N SER A 11 -7.34 -45.38 2.81
CA SER A 11 -7.45 -44.17 2.00
C SER A 11 -8.17 -43.06 2.76
N VAL A 12 -7.47 -41.95 3.00
CA VAL A 12 -8.07 -40.63 3.16
C VAL A 12 -7.38 -39.74 2.14
N THR A 13 -8.13 -39.34 1.12
CA THR A 13 -7.75 -38.34 0.13
C THR A 13 -7.43 -37.03 0.84
N MET A 14 -6.14 -36.69 0.95
CA MET A 14 -5.69 -35.38 1.39
C MET A 14 -5.46 -34.49 0.17
N ALA A 15 -6.54 -34.13 -0.51
CA ALA A 15 -6.57 -33.00 -1.42
C ALA A 15 -7.17 -31.82 -0.65
N ALA A 16 -6.35 -31.03 0.04
CA ALA A 16 -6.63 -29.62 0.42
C ALA A 16 -5.57 -29.03 1.39
N LEU A 17 -4.26 -29.26 1.19
CA LEU A 17 -3.22 -28.45 1.85
C LEU A 17 -1.97 -28.35 0.96
N GLY A 18 -2.19 -28.06 -0.33
CA GLY A 18 -1.14 -27.74 -1.29
C GLY A 18 -1.55 -26.47 -2.03
N ASP A 19 -0.64 -25.49 -2.05
CA ASP A 19 -0.64 -24.29 -2.88
C ASP A 19 -1.47 -23.09 -2.39
N ILE A 20 -0.97 -22.40 -1.35
CA ILE A 20 -1.22 -20.96 -1.26
C ILE A 20 -0.41 -20.32 -2.39
N ARG A 21 -1.07 -20.04 -3.52
CA ARG A 21 -0.49 -19.33 -4.66
C ARG A 21 -0.14 -17.90 -4.23
N MET A 22 1.14 -17.65 -3.95
CA MET A 22 1.70 -16.31 -3.72
C MET A 22 1.84 -15.48 -5.02
N ASP A 23 1.53 -16.07 -6.18
CA ASP A 23 1.71 -15.44 -7.49
C ASP A 23 0.48 -14.71 -8.02
N ASP A 24 -0.70 -14.87 -7.42
CA ASP A 24 -1.97 -14.33 -7.97
C ASP A 24 -2.25 -12.85 -7.60
N ASP A 25 -1.44 -12.22 -6.74
CA ASP A 25 -1.63 -10.82 -6.30
C ASP A 25 -0.76 -9.80 -7.04
N LYS A 26 0.02 -10.23 -8.04
CA LYS A 26 0.88 -9.33 -8.82
C LYS A 26 0.05 -8.47 -9.75
N ILE A 27 0.33 -7.17 -9.75
CA ILE A 27 -0.34 -6.18 -10.59
C ILE A 27 0.64 -5.59 -11.60
N LYS A 28 0.18 -5.43 -12.85
CA LYS A 28 0.95 -4.72 -13.88
C LYS A 28 0.79 -3.22 -13.68
N VAL A 29 1.90 -2.50 -13.54
CA VAL A 29 1.93 -1.04 -13.41
C VAL A 29 2.83 -0.41 -14.47
N ASN A 30 2.50 0.81 -14.88
CA ASN A 30 3.37 1.60 -15.73
C ASN A 30 4.46 2.27 -14.87
N PHE A 31 5.70 1.85 -15.06
CA PHE A 31 6.88 2.40 -14.40
C PHE A 31 7.89 2.86 -15.47
N GLY A 32 8.13 4.17 -15.57
CA GLY A 32 9.06 4.73 -16.54
C GLY A 32 8.69 4.44 -18.01
N GLY A 33 7.40 4.29 -18.33
CA GLY A 33 6.91 3.97 -19.67
C GLY A 33 6.90 2.47 -20.01
N ARG A 34 7.23 1.60 -19.04
CA ARG A 34 7.25 0.14 -19.21
C ARG A 34 6.21 -0.51 -18.29
N GLN A 35 5.61 -1.60 -18.75
CA GLN A 35 4.74 -2.43 -17.89
C GLN A 35 5.62 -3.37 -17.07
N VAL A 36 5.54 -3.25 -15.75
CA VAL A 36 6.30 -4.07 -14.79
C VAL A 36 5.37 -4.72 -13.79
N ASP A 37 5.78 -5.85 -13.24
CA ASP A 37 5.08 -6.46 -12.11
C ASP A 37 5.35 -5.67 -10.83
N ALA A 38 4.32 -5.54 -10.02
CA ALA A 38 4.42 -4.99 -8.69
C ALA A 38 3.61 -5.83 -7.70
N THR A 39 4.14 -5.95 -6.49
CA THR A 39 3.54 -6.66 -5.37
C THR A 39 2.88 -5.64 -4.42
N PRO A 40 1.56 -5.69 -4.18
CA PRO A 40 0.91 -4.88 -3.15
C PRO A 40 1.54 -5.13 -1.77
N VAL A 41 1.73 -4.07 -1.00
CA VAL A 41 2.27 -4.15 0.36
C VAL A 41 1.31 -3.46 1.32
N ASP A 42 0.88 -4.20 2.33
CA ASP A 42 -0.04 -3.70 3.34
C ASP A 42 0.61 -2.67 4.27
N ILE A 43 -0.18 -1.66 4.63
CA ILE A 43 0.22 -0.62 5.58
C ILE A 43 -0.23 -1.07 6.97
N ASN A 44 0.67 -1.68 7.74
CA ASN A 44 0.35 -2.19 9.07
C ASN A 44 0.25 -1.11 10.17
N GLN A 45 0.89 0.04 9.95
CA GLN A 45 0.86 1.17 10.86
C GLN A 45 1.06 2.48 10.07
N ALA A 46 0.30 3.52 10.42
CA ALA A 46 0.41 4.83 9.78
C ALA A 46 0.42 5.96 10.83
N GLY A 47 1.28 6.95 10.60
CA GLY A 47 1.37 8.17 11.41
C GLY A 47 1.10 9.41 10.57
N GLU A 48 -0.16 9.74 10.36
CA GLU A 48 -0.57 10.86 9.50
C GLU A 48 -1.02 12.07 10.34
N LYS A 49 -0.22 13.14 10.33
CA LYS A 49 -0.51 14.37 11.07
C LYS A 49 -0.99 15.48 10.15
N TRP A 50 -1.78 16.40 10.71
CA TRP A 50 -2.09 17.66 10.05
C TRP A 50 -0.87 18.58 10.04
N ASN A 51 -0.56 19.11 8.87
CA ASN A 51 0.33 20.25 8.71
C ASN A 51 -0.52 21.51 8.73
N GLU A 52 -0.12 22.51 9.49
CA GLU A 52 -0.82 23.80 9.59
C GLU A 52 0.09 24.91 9.09
N TYR A 53 -0.45 25.77 8.23
CA TYR A 53 0.26 26.89 7.62
C TYR A 53 -0.55 28.16 7.82
N LEU A 54 0.09 29.21 8.34
CA LEU A 54 -0.43 30.57 8.34
C LEU A 54 0.12 31.29 7.11
N LEU A 55 -0.76 31.71 6.21
CA LEU A 55 -0.40 32.45 5.01
C LEU A 55 -0.34 33.96 5.31
N GLU A 56 0.32 34.71 4.42
CA GLU A 56 0.53 36.16 4.58
C GLU A 56 -0.78 36.94 4.71
N ASP A 57 -1.85 36.48 4.06
CA ASP A 57 -3.18 37.11 4.10
C ASP A 57 -3.96 36.79 5.39
N GLY A 58 -3.38 36.03 6.32
CA GLY A 58 -4.04 35.57 7.55
C GLY A 58 -4.88 34.29 7.38
N THR A 59 -4.87 33.67 6.20
CA THR A 59 -5.51 32.36 5.98
C THR A 59 -4.78 31.27 6.73
N VAL A 60 -5.53 30.40 7.41
CA VAL A 60 -4.99 29.16 7.98
C VAL A 60 -5.34 28.00 7.04
N LEU A 61 -4.30 27.42 6.43
CA LEU A 61 -4.39 26.21 5.63
C LEU A 61 -3.97 25.02 6.49
N LYS A 62 -4.85 24.02 6.61
CA LYS A 62 -4.48 22.72 7.16
C LYS A 62 -4.47 21.69 6.06
N MET A 63 -3.42 20.88 5.98
CA MET A 63 -3.36 19.79 5.01
C MET A 63 -2.64 18.57 5.57
N LYS A 64 -3.07 17.39 5.17
CA LYS A 64 -2.34 16.15 5.41
C LYS A 64 -2.27 15.32 4.14
N LEU A 65 -1.15 14.64 3.96
CA LEU A 65 -0.99 13.59 2.96
C LEU A 65 -1.48 12.28 3.56
N VAL A 66 -2.42 11.62 2.89
CA VAL A 66 -2.93 10.31 3.26
C VAL A 66 -2.40 9.27 2.29
N LEU A 67 -1.69 8.25 2.78
CA LEU A 67 -1.17 7.16 1.96
C LEU A 67 -2.24 6.07 1.83
N LYS A 68 -2.57 5.66 0.59
CA LYS A 68 -3.68 4.74 0.32
C LYS A 68 -3.22 3.36 -0.12
N LYS A 69 -2.21 3.29 -0.99
CA LYS A 69 -1.68 2.03 -1.52
C LYS A 69 -0.17 2.10 -1.66
N VAL A 70 0.49 0.99 -1.37
CA VAL A 70 1.93 0.80 -1.56
C VAL A 70 2.11 -0.46 -2.40
N MET A 71 2.96 -0.37 -3.42
CA MET A 71 3.25 -1.47 -4.33
C MET A 71 4.77 -1.50 -4.51
N ARG A 72 5.41 -2.61 -4.14
CA ARG A 72 6.83 -2.82 -4.42
C ARG A 72 6.97 -3.21 -5.88
N ILE A 73 7.84 -2.55 -6.63
CA ILE A 73 8.12 -2.91 -8.01
C ILE A 73 9.07 -4.11 -8.03
N ASP A 74 8.66 -5.21 -8.68
CA ASP A 74 9.43 -6.44 -8.69
C ASP A 74 10.73 -6.24 -9.48
N ASN A 75 11.84 -6.74 -8.92
CA ASN A 75 13.18 -6.70 -9.51
C ASN A 75 13.68 -5.29 -9.87
N GLN A 76 13.21 -4.25 -9.18
CA GLN A 76 13.71 -2.88 -9.32
C GLN A 76 14.29 -2.39 -8.01
N TYR A 77 15.50 -1.84 -8.10
CA TYR A 77 16.26 -1.33 -6.98
C TYR A 77 16.87 0.03 -7.33
N ASP A 78 17.00 0.92 -6.34
CA ASP A 78 17.71 2.19 -6.50
C ASP A 78 19.24 2.00 -6.50
N HIS A 79 19.99 3.10 -6.55
CA HIS A 79 21.47 3.04 -6.60
C HIS A 79 22.10 2.49 -5.31
N ASP A 80 21.38 2.50 -4.20
CA ASP A 80 21.82 1.98 -2.91
C ASP A 80 21.37 0.53 -2.69
N GLY A 81 20.66 -0.06 -3.66
CA GLY A 81 20.14 -1.42 -3.59
C GLY A 81 18.84 -1.55 -2.80
N ASN A 82 18.14 -0.45 -2.49
CA ASN A 82 16.83 -0.52 -1.85
C ASN A 82 15.75 -0.88 -2.88
N PRO A 83 14.74 -1.68 -2.53
CA PRO A 83 13.62 -1.97 -3.42
C PRO A 83 12.87 -0.69 -3.78
N VAL A 84 12.46 -0.58 -5.04
CA VAL A 84 11.65 0.56 -5.50
C VAL A 84 10.19 0.34 -5.16
N TYR A 85 9.52 1.39 -4.68
CA TYR A 85 8.10 1.38 -4.37
C TYR A 85 7.34 2.44 -5.17
N MET A 86 6.16 2.06 -5.64
CA MET A 86 5.15 2.98 -6.16
C MET A 86 4.05 3.15 -5.12
N MET A 87 3.65 4.40 -4.91
CA MET A 87 2.70 4.78 -3.87
C MET A 87 1.55 5.57 -4.47
N GLN A 88 0.35 5.35 -3.95
CA GLN A 88 -0.81 6.19 -4.23
C GLN A 88 -1.21 6.91 -2.97
N SER A 89 -1.24 8.24 -3.03
CA SER A 89 -1.60 9.11 -1.91
C SER A 89 -2.68 10.11 -2.31
N THR A 90 -3.24 10.81 -1.33
CA THR A 90 -4.20 11.89 -1.56
C THR A 90 -3.98 13.00 -0.55
N ASN A 91 -3.97 14.24 -1.01
CA ASN A 91 -3.97 15.41 -0.13
C ASN A 91 -5.39 15.66 0.37
N VAL A 92 -5.55 15.76 1.69
CA VAL A 92 -6.77 16.22 2.33
C VAL A 92 -6.48 17.59 2.92
N SER A 93 -7.29 18.59 2.61
CA SER A 93 -7.05 19.97 3.04
C SER A 93 -8.32 20.66 3.54
N THR A 94 -8.15 21.57 4.49
CA THR A 94 -9.18 22.51 4.94
C THR A 94 -8.60 23.93 4.94
N ILE A 95 -9.44 24.91 4.59
CA ILE A 95 -9.01 26.31 4.44
C ILE A 95 -9.91 27.17 5.31
N THR A 96 -9.31 27.95 6.20
CA THR A 96 -9.99 28.99 6.97
C THR A 96 -9.46 30.36 6.53
N ALA A 97 -10.16 30.98 5.58
CA ALA A 97 -9.79 32.30 5.06
C ALA A 97 -10.47 33.45 5.82
N PRO A 98 -9.86 34.64 5.91
CA PRO A 98 -10.49 35.88 6.36
C PRO A 98 -11.82 36.20 5.65
N LYS A 99 -12.74 36.88 6.34
CA LYS A 99 -14.08 37.19 5.81
C LYS A 99 -14.06 38.00 4.51
N ASN A 100 -13.13 38.94 4.39
CA ASN A 100 -12.97 39.79 3.20
C ASN A 100 -12.51 39.02 1.95
N LEU A 101 -12.01 37.80 2.10
CA LEU A 101 -11.61 36.92 1.00
C LEU A 101 -12.72 35.91 0.63
N ARG A 102 -13.78 35.80 1.43
CA ARG A 102 -14.91 34.91 1.16
C ARG A 102 -15.91 35.62 0.27
N ARG A 103 -16.52 34.89 -0.67
CA ARG A 103 -17.70 35.39 -1.38
C ARG A 103 -18.83 35.59 -0.37
N PRO A 104 -19.66 36.65 -0.51
CA PRO A 104 -20.88 36.78 0.26
C PRO A 104 -21.73 35.53 0.07
N GLN A 105 -22.19 34.93 1.15
CA GLN A 105 -23.12 33.82 1.09
C GLN A 105 -24.51 34.42 0.79
N ALA A 106 -25.15 33.97 -0.29
CA ALA A 106 -26.51 34.37 -0.65
C ALA A 106 -27.54 33.80 0.33
#